data_AF-A0AAD7PI02-F1
#
_entry.id   AF-A0AAD7PI02-F1
#
_cell.length_a   1.000
_cell.length_b   1.000
_cell.length_c   1.000
_cell.angle_alpha   90.00
_cell.angle_beta   90.00
_cell.angle_gamma   90.00
#
_symmetry.space_group_name_H-M   'P 1'
#
loop_
_entity.id
_entity.type
_entity.pdbx_description
1 polymer ?
#
loop_
_entity_poly.entity_id
_entity_poly.type
_entity_poly.pdbx_seq_one_letter_code
_entity_poly.pdbx_strand_id
1 'polypeptide(L)'
;MSLLEVITKAASNPTEHSCPSDYPIILNPDTIFPNLKPKLEDPCPSSLVNPLIGWKISETDSKLIDISKKFFTNLKNTKGFGKDEFISMLNSYLEMIRDKAGVSIRVDSSDSDYTRLLIEKLGVLMGKDVTGLVLEGCVALEIWELVEALAVSGIVEHSCYLNLITRLVEKKRSDLLCTCIKHAFDLGPSELLCVLKYFLSPSKDAYASMVNVRKEWENQALLAIEKASDNSLQKKKLALAKEASILLMIAYDGFSPSELCLHHLLSSSNIDDVMLAPAFSKLNGKEMTNLIQYLTKWLKKYERFPQAGPCPNASAVLGLKACDWVPKLEDVVKCLGLVLDENFSSLVLHPEFHEELTSMEKVVGSLTAEARLSFSMAGVIEKLKTVEVQGGKN
;
A
#
# COMPACT_ATOMS: atom_id res chain seq x y z
N MET A 1 -16.80 23.29 -27.75
CA MET A 1 -16.12 22.12 -27.14
C MET A 1 -16.40 22.16 -25.67
N SER A 2 -17.00 21.11 -25.13
CA SER A 2 -17.18 20.97 -23.68
C SER A 2 -15.86 20.56 -23.02
N LEU A 3 -15.70 20.83 -21.73
CA LEU A 3 -14.54 20.38 -20.95
C LEU A 3 -14.37 18.85 -21.04
N LEU A 4 -15.49 18.12 -21.06
CA LEU A 4 -15.55 16.68 -21.25
C LEU A 4 -14.96 16.26 -22.60
N GLU A 5 -15.36 16.90 -23.70
CA GLU A 5 -14.79 16.60 -25.02
C GLU A 5 -13.28 16.87 -25.09
N VAL A 6 -12.79 17.92 -24.41
CA VAL A 6 -11.35 18.24 -24.35
C VAL A 6 -10.59 17.19 -23.55
N ILE A 7 -11.11 16.78 -22.39
CA ILE A 7 -10.52 15.72 -21.55
C ILE A 7 -10.49 14.39 -22.29
N THR A 8 -11.60 13.98 -22.91
CA THR A 8 -11.70 12.73 -23.66
C THR A 8 -10.72 12.72 -24.83
N LYS A 9 -10.56 13.85 -25.53
CA LYS A 9 -9.65 13.96 -26.68
C LYS A 9 -8.17 13.98 -26.28
N ALA A 10 -7.84 14.54 -25.12
CA ALA A 10 -6.50 14.46 -24.53
C ALA A 10 -6.15 13.04 -24.04
N ALA A 11 -7.11 12.36 -23.40
CA ALA A 11 -6.97 10.97 -22.96
C ALA A 11 -6.86 9.97 -24.14
N SER A 12 -7.39 10.32 -25.32
CA SER A 12 -7.35 9.48 -26.52
C SER A 12 -6.00 9.46 -27.23
N ASN A 13 -5.08 10.36 -26.88
CA ASN A 13 -3.74 10.43 -27.46
C ASN A 13 -2.70 10.05 -26.40
N PRO A 14 -2.42 8.75 -26.19
CA PRO A 14 -1.25 8.33 -25.44
C PRO A 14 -0.03 8.73 -26.27
N THR A 15 0.55 9.89 -25.97
CA THR A 15 1.89 10.20 -26.47
C THR A 15 2.82 9.18 -25.82
N GLU A 16 3.57 8.44 -26.65
CA GLU A 16 4.61 7.55 -26.17
C GLU A 16 5.52 8.32 -25.19
N HIS A 17 5.69 7.81 -23.98
CA HIS A 17 6.51 8.37 -22.90
C HIS A 17 8.03 8.31 -23.21
N SER A 18 8.45 8.80 -24.37
CA SER A 18 9.85 8.82 -24.80
C SER A 18 10.56 10.15 -24.47
N CYS A 19 9.81 11.23 -24.26
CA CYS A 19 10.34 12.55 -23.90
C CYS A 19 10.22 12.83 -22.39
N PRO A 20 11.22 13.49 -21.77
CA PRO A 20 11.11 13.94 -20.39
C PRO A 20 9.97 14.95 -20.26
N SER A 21 9.19 14.84 -19.18
CA SER A 21 8.20 15.85 -18.83
C SER A 21 8.84 17.24 -18.78
N ASP A 22 8.12 18.24 -19.29
CA ASP A 22 8.58 19.63 -19.19
C ASP A 22 8.66 20.10 -17.74
N TYR A 23 7.85 19.50 -16.85
CA TYR A 23 7.78 19.76 -15.42
C TYR A 23 7.78 18.42 -14.67
N PRO A 24 8.95 17.80 -14.50
CA PRO A 24 9.04 16.44 -13.97
C PRO A 24 8.81 16.37 -12.44
N ILE A 25 8.94 17.49 -11.72
CA ILE A 25 8.82 17.57 -10.26
C ILE A 25 7.52 18.26 -9.81
N ILE A 26 7.14 18.05 -8.55
CA ILE A 26 6.08 18.82 -7.90
C ILE A 26 6.63 20.22 -7.59
N LEU A 27 5.98 21.26 -8.11
CA LEU A 27 6.38 22.65 -7.91
C LEU A 27 6.02 23.15 -6.52
N ASN A 28 6.79 24.07 -5.96
CA ASN A 28 6.52 24.62 -4.64
C ASN A 28 5.32 25.59 -4.65
N PRO A 29 4.18 25.23 -4.02
CA PRO A 29 2.97 26.04 -4.03
C PRO A 29 3.13 27.38 -3.29
N ASP A 30 4.02 27.45 -2.29
CA ASP A 30 4.22 28.64 -1.45
C ASP A 30 4.76 29.82 -2.25
N THR A 31 5.45 29.54 -3.36
CA THR A 31 5.97 30.56 -4.27
C THR A 31 4.97 30.93 -5.37
N ILE A 32 3.97 30.08 -5.60
CA ILE A 32 3.03 30.19 -6.72
C ILE A 32 1.74 30.87 -6.23
N PHE A 33 1.07 30.31 -5.21
CA PHE A 33 -0.26 30.75 -4.79
C PHE A 33 -0.34 32.22 -4.36
N PRO A 34 0.64 32.80 -3.62
CA PRO A 34 0.58 34.22 -3.26
C PRO A 34 0.67 35.17 -4.45
N ASN A 35 1.22 34.71 -5.58
CA ASN A 35 1.42 35.51 -6.78
C ASN A 35 0.25 35.40 -7.77
N LEU A 36 -0.69 34.49 -7.55
CA LEU A 36 -1.86 34.33 -8.41
C LEU A 36 -2.83 35.49 -8.22
N LYS A 37 -3.14 36.19 -9.32
CA LYS A 37 -4.12 37.26 -9.35
C LYS A 37 -5.13 37.01 -10.48
N PRO A 38 -6.39 37.41 -10.33
CA PRO A 38 -7.34 37.43 -11.43
C PRO A 38 -6.79 38.29 -12.58
N LYS A 39 -6.91 37.80 -13.81
CA LYS A 39 -6.54 38.58 -15.00
C LYS A 39 -7.49 39.77 -15.23
N LEU A 40 -8.71 39.70 -14.70
CA LEU A 40 -9.74 40.73 -14.80
C LEU A 40 -9.91 41.41 -13.44
N GLU A 41 -9.86 42.74 -13.42
CA GLU A 41 -10.10 43.54 -12.22
C GLU A 41 -11.57 43.48 -11.78
N ASP A 42 -12.50 43.27 -12.72
CA ASP A 42 -13.94 43.03 -12.50
C ASP A 42 -14.38 41.69 -13.12
N PRO A 43 -14.39 40.59 -12.36
CA PRO A 43 -14.88 39.31 -12.86
C PRO A 43 -16.40 39.34 -13.08
N CYS A 44 -16.85 38.92 -14.27
CA CYS A 44 -18.28 38.81 -14.57
C CYS A 44 -18.93 37.76 -13.67
N PRO A 45 -19.98 38.07 -12.87
CA PRO A 45 -20.58 37.14 -11.90
C PRO A 45 -21.16 35.86 -12.52
N SER A 46 -21.38 35.87 -13.85
CA SER A 46 -21.90 34.75 -14.63
C SER A 46 -20.81 33.85 -15.24
N SER A 47 -19.52 34.20 -15.10
CA SER A 47 -18.41 33.34 -15.56
C SER A 47 -17.99 32.36 -14.47
N LEU A 48 -18.11 31.07 -14.75
CA LEU A 48 -17.64 29.99 -13.85
C LEU A 48 -16.10 29.90 -13.78
N VAL A 49 -15.37 30.52 -14.72
CA VAL A 49 -13.91 30.43 -14.82
C VAL A 49 -13.31 31.82 -15.00
N ASN A 50 -12.48 32.24 -14.05
CA ASN A 50 -11.69 33.47 -14.16
C ASN A 50 -10.22 33.10 -14.43
N PRO A 51 -9.64 33.54 -15.58
CA PRO A 51 -8.25 33.26 -15.86
C PRO A 51 -7.34 33.95 -14.84
N LEU A 52 -6.35 33.21 -14.34
CA LEU A 52 -5.35 33.70 -13.38
C LEU A 52 -4.05 34.11 -14.10
N ILE A 53 -3.39 35.13 -13.57
CA ILE A 53 -2.05 35.59 -13.97
C ILE A 53 -1.11 35.55 -12.76
N GLY A 54 0.20 35.65 -13.01
CA GLY A 54 1.22 35.66 -11.96
C GLY A 54 1.82 34.30 -11.65
N TRP A 55 1.42 33.25 -12.37
CA TRP A 55 2.10 31.96 -12.35
C TRP A 55 3.55 32.11 -12.84
N LYS A 56 4.51 31.87 -11.95
CA LYS A 56 5.94 31.78 -12.27
C LYS A 56 6.54 30.61 -11.51
N ILE A 57 7.39 29.85 -12.19
CA ILE A 57 8.17 28.79 -11.56
C ILE A 57 9.27 29.44 -10.74
N SER A 58 9.48 28.96 -9.52
CA SER A 58 10.55 29.48 -8.67
C SER A 58 11.92 29.20 -9.29
N GLU A 59 12.92 30.03 -8.98
CA GLU A 59 14.29 29.82 -9.47
C GLU A 59 14.85 28.47 -8.99
N THR A 60 14.48 28.06 -7.77
CA THR A 60 14.85 26.76 -7.21
C THR A 60 14.23 25.62 -8.00
N ASP A 61 12.93 25.66 -8.26
CA ASP A 61 12.23 24.62 -9.03
C ASP A 61 12.79 24.53 -10.46
N SER A 62 13.06 25.67 -11.11
CA SER A 62 13.68 25.68 -12.44
C SER A 62 15.03 24.96 -12.45
N LYS A 63 15.88 25.19 -11.43
CA LYS A 63 17.17 24.51 -11.31
C LYS A 63 17.00 23.00 -11.06
N LEU A 64 16.04 22.60 -10.24
CA LEU A 64 15.75 21.19 -9.99
C LEU A 64 15.22 20.46 -11.23
N ILE A 65 14.40 21.14 -12.04
CA ILE A 65 13.94 20.65 -13.34
C ILE A 65 15.13 20.42 -14.27
N ASP A 66 16.05 21.38 -14.37
CA ASP A 66 17.24 21.25 -15.22
C ASP A 66 18.15 20.11 -14.78
N ILE A 67 18.37 19.95 -13.46
CA ILE A 67 19.16 18.84 -12.90
C ILE A 67 18.50 17.49 -13.24
N SER A 68 17.18 17.39 -13.08
CA SER A 68 16.41 16.18 -13.38
C SER A 68 16.43 15.82 -14.87
N LYS A 69 16.26 16.81 -15.76
CA LYS A 69 16.35 16.58 -17.21
C LYS A 69 17.73 16.10 -17.64
N LYS A 70 18.80 16.69 -17.10
CA LYS A 70 20.18 16.24 -17.38
C LYS A 70 20.42 14.81 -16.93
N PHE A 71 20.01 14.48 -15.71
CA PHE A 71 20.20 13.14 -15.16
C PHE A 71 19.38 12.09 -15.93
N PHE A 72 18.15 12.41 -16.33
CA PHE A 72 17.33 11.56 -17.19
C PHE A 72 18.03 11.22 -18.52
N THR A 73 18.60 12.22 -19.20
CA THR A 73 19.35 12.00 -20.45
C THR A 73 20.58 11.12 -20.22
N ASN A 74 21.29 11.33 -19.10
CA ASN A 74 22.45 10.51 -18.77
C ASN A 74 22.05 9.05 -18.57
N LEU A 75 21.01 8.77 -17.76
CA LEU A 75 20.50 7.42 -17.49
C LEU A 75 20.04 6.68 -18.76
N LYS A 76 19.42 7.38 -19.72
CA LYS A 76 18.98 6.75 -20.98
C LYS A 76 20.11 6.38 -21.93
N ASN A 77 21.18 7.18 -21.96
CA ASN A 77 22.26 7.02 -22.94
C ASN A 77 23.32 5.98 -22.53
N THR A 78 23.26 5.51 -21.30
CA THR A 78 24.27 4.67 -20.69
C THR A 78 23.85 3.22 -20.71
N LYS A 79 24.34 2.50 -21.72
CA LYS A 79 24.14 1.05 -21.82
C LYS A 79 25.09 0.32 -20.87
N GLY A 80 24.53 -0.41 -19.90
CA GLY A 80 25.25 -1.45 -19.15
C GLY A 80 26.13 -0.97 -18.01
N PHE A 81 25.62 -0.06 -17.17
CA PHE A 81 26.30 0.30 -15.93
C PHE A 81 26.53 -0.88 -14.99
N GLY A 82 27.67 -0.87 -14.29
CA GLY A 82 27.86 -1.67 -13.09
C GLY A 82 27.08 -1.10 -11.90
N LYS A 83 26.87 -1.92 -10.86
CA LYS A 83 26.18 -1.53 -9.62
C LYS A 83 26.80 -0.27 -8.97
N ASP A 84 28.13 -0.23 -8.86
CA ASP A 84 28.83 0.88 -8.20
C ASP A 84 28.74 2.20 -9.00
N GLU A 85 28.81 2.11 -10.33
CA GLU A 85 28.70 3.28 -11.21
C GLU A 85 27.30 3.88 -11.15
N PHE A 86 26.27 3.03 -11.17
CA PHE A 86 24.89 3.47 -11.01
C PHE A 86 24.66 4.16 -9.66
N ILE A 87 25.13 3.56 -8.56
CA ILE A 87 25.00 4.15 -7.21
C ILE A 87 25.75 5.48 -7.13
N SER A 88 26.98 5.56 -7.65
CA SER A 88 27.76 6.79 -7.65
C SER A 88 27.05 7.92 -8.41
N MET A 89 26.47 7.60 -9.56
CA MET A 89 25.74 8.58 -10.37
C MET A 89 24.45 9.05 -9.67
N LEU A 90 23.71 8.13 -9.05
CA LEU A 90 22.51 8.44 -8.27
C LEU A 90 22.84 9.31 -7.05
N ASN A 91 23.89 8.98 -6.30
CA ASN A 91 24.34 9.78 -5.16
C ASN A 91 24.70 11.20 -5.59
N SER A 92 25.47 11.36 -6.67
CA SER A 92 25.83 12.68 -7.20
C SER A 92 24.58 13.50 -7.59
N TYR A 93 23.58 12.86 -8.20
CA TYR A 93 22.31 13.49 -8.52
C TYR A 93 21.54 13.95 -7.28
N LEU A 94 21.40 13.08 -6.28
CA LEU A 94 20.69 13.39 -5.04
C LEU A 94 21.42 14.47 -4.23
N GLU A 95 22.75 14.49 -4.23
CA GLU A 95 23.54 15.56 -3.60
C GLU A 95 23.33 16.91 -4.27
N MET A 96 23.28 16.96 -5.61
CA MET A 96 22.94 18.19 -6.32
C MET A 96 21.53 18.70 -5.95
N ILE A 97 20.56 17.79 -5.79
CA ILE A 97 19.22 18.15 -5.30
C ILE A 97 19.30 18.70 -3.89
N ARG A 98 20.01 18.00 -2.98
CA ARG A 98 20.19 18.41 -1.58
C ARG A 98 20.70 19.84 -1.48
N ASP A 99 21.75 20.14 -2.23
CA ASP A 99 22.44 21.44 -2.19
C ASP A 99 21.57 22.57 -2.75
N LYS A 100 20.69 22.29 -3.72
CA LYS A 100 19.75 23.27 -4.28
C LYS A 100 18.48 23.44 -3.45
N ALA A 101 17.97 22.36 -2.89
CA ALA A 101 16.78 22.37 -2.04
C ALA A 101 17.07 22.86 -0.61
N GLY A 102 18.35 22.93 -0.21
CA GLY A 102 18.76 23.37 1.11
C GLY A 102 18.41 22.38 2.22
N VAL A 103 18.25 21.09 1.89
CA VAL A 103 17.87 20.06 2.85
C VAL A 103 19.11 19.58 3.62
N SER A 104 19.13 19.76 4.94
CA SER A 104 20.21 19.25 5.77
C SER A 104 20.05 17.76 6.04
N ILE A 105 21.00 16.94 5.58
CA ILE A 105 21.06 15.50 5.89
C ILE A 105 22.36 15.25 6.66
N ARG A 106 22.26 14.78 7.90
CA ARG A 106 23.40 14.54 8.80
C ARG A 106 23.84 13.08 8.74
N VAL A 107 24.31 12.63 7.58
CA VAL A 107 24.78 11.25 7.36
C VAL A 107 26.10 11.32 6.58
N ASP A 108 27.06 10.50 6.98
CA ASP A 108 28.35 10.39 6.29
C ASP A 108 28.17 9.63 4.96
N SER A 109 28.86 10.08 3.91
CA SER A 109 28.83 9.41 2.60
C SER A 109 29.51 8.04 2.62
N SER A 110 30.29 7.72 3.66
CA SER A 110 30.84 6.38 3.86
C SER A 110 29.84 5.37 4.44
N ASP A 111 28.64 5.80 4.85
CA ASP A 111 27.62 4.92 5.39
C ASP A 111 27.03 4.02 4.29
N SER A 112 26.90 2.72 4.54
CA SER A 112 26.30 1.78 3.59
C SER A 112 24.83 2.10 3.29
N ASP A 113 24.13 2.77 4.20
CA ASP A 113 22.74 3.19 4.05
C ASP A 113 22.60 4.61 3.45
N TYR A 114 23.71 5.25 3.05
CA TYR A 114 23.72 6.64 2.59
C TYR A 114 22.74 6.88 1.44
N THR A 115 22.81 6.07 0.38
CA THR A 115 21.93 6.21 -0.79
C THR A 115 20.45 6.01 -0.45
N ARG A 116 20.14 5.04 0.43
CA ARG A 116 18.77 4.80 0.91
C ARG A 116 18.23 6.04 1.61
N LEU A 117 19.01 6.61 2.54
CA LEU A 117 18.62 7.79 3.31
C LEU A 117 18.47 9.03 2.42
N LEU A 118 19.28 9.17 1.37
CA LEU A 118 19.09 10.24 0.38
C LEU A 118 17.75 10.08 -0.35
N ILE A 119 17.37 8.87 -0.77
CA ILE A 119 16.06 8.61 -1.40
C ILE A 119 14.92 8.94 -0.45
N GLU A 120 14.97 8.48 0.80
CA GLU A 120 13.90 8.73 1.78
C GLU A 120 13.67 10.22 2.05
N LYS A 121 14.71 11.04 1.95
CA LYS A 121 14.64 12.49 2.22
C LYS A 121 14.40 13.35 0.99
N LEU A 122 14.96 12.96 -0.16
CA LEU A 122 15.00 13.78 -1.37
C LEU A 122 14.22 13.17 -2.53
N GLY A 123 13.76 11.92 -2.40
CA GLY A 123 13.07 11.18 -3.44
C GLY A 123 11.85 11.90 -4.01
N VAL A 124 11.12 12.64 -3.17
CA VAL A 124 9.96 13.46 -3.58
C VAL A 124 10.32 14.61 -4.52
N LEU A 125 11.59 15.02 -4.55
CA LEU A 125 12.13 16.02 -5.47
C LEU A 125 12.67 15.38 -6.76
N MET A 126 12.70 14.05 -6.85
CA MET A 126 13.04 13.36 -8.07
C MET A 126 11.88 13.50 -9.05
N GLY A 127 12.23 13.81 -10.30
CA GLY A 127 11.25 13.84 -11.36
C GLY A 127 10.59 12.48 -11.55
N LYS A 128 9.28 12.44 -11.84
CA LYS A 128 8.52 11.20 -12.09
C LYS A 128 9.21 10.25 -13.07
N ASP A 129 9.63 10.79 -14.23
CA ASP A 129 10.35 10.03 -15.26
C ASP A 129 11.72 9.52 -14.78
N VAL A 130 12.40 10.31 -13.92
CA VAL A 130 13.69 9.92 -13.32
C VAL A 130 13.48 8.77 -12.35
N THR A 131 12.48 8.87 -11.48
CA THR A 131 12.16 7.82 -10.50
C THR A 131 11.87 6.49 -11.20
N GLY A 132 11.12 6.50 -12.31
CA GLY A 132 10.88 5.32 -13.13
C GLY A 132 12.16 4.66 -13.64
N LEU A 133 13.09 5.45 -14.21
CA LEU A 133 14.38 4.94 -14.68
C LEU A 133 15.29 4.45 -13.55
N VAL A 134 15.32 5.16 -12.41
CA VAL A 134 16.10 4.75 -11.24
C VAL A 134 15.55 3.43 -10.70
N LEU A 135 14.23 3.28 -10.60
CA LEU A 135 13.59 2.02 -10.21
C LEU A 135 13.94 0.89 -11.17
N GLU A 136 13.84 1.11 -12.48
CA GLU A 136 14.20 0.11 -13.50
C GLU A 136 15.67 -0.30 -13.38
N GLY A 137 16.58 0.67 -13.19
CA GLY A 137 17.99 0.42 -12.94
C GLY A 137 18.24 -0.40 -11.68
N CYS A 138 17.58 -0.06 -10.56
CA CYS A 138 17.66 -0.80 -9.31
C CYS A 138 17.18 -2.25 -9.47
N VAL A 139 16.09 -2.49 -10.19
CA VAL A 139 15.57 -3.84 -10.45
C VAL A 139 16.50 -4.62 -11.37
N ALA A 140 17.01 -4.01 -12.43
CA ALA A 140 17.91 -4.64 -13.39
C ALA A 140 19.26 -5.03 -12.77
N LEU A 141 19.77 -4.20 -11.85
CA LEU A 141 21.03 -4.40 -11.12
C LEU A 141 20.85 -5.13 -9.78
N GLU A 142 19.61 -5.56 -9.47
CA GLU A 142 19.28 -6.28 -8.24
C GLU A 142 19.69 -5.54 -6.95
N ILE A 143 19.50 -4.21 -6.94
CA ILE A 143 19.73 -3.31 -5.79
C ILE A 143 18.44 -3.18 -4.99
N TRP A 144 18.06 -4.27 -4.35
CA TRP A 144 16.77 -4.47 -3.70
C TRP A 144 16.49 -3.50 -2.55
N GLU A 145 17.53 -3.07 -1.83
CA GLU A 145 17.43 -2.12 -0.72
C GLU A 145 16.94 -0.75 -1.21
N LEU A 146 17.34 -0.34 -2.43
CA LEU A 146 16.87 0.91 -3.03
C LEU A 146 15.47 0.76 -3.63
N VAL A 147 15.12 -0.42 -4.15
CA VAL A 147 13.73 -0.71 -4.56
C VAL A 147 12.78 -0.56 -3.37
N GLU A 148 13.16 -1.10 -2.21
CA GLU A 148 12.41 -0.95 -0.96
C GLU A 148 12.28 0.53 -0.57
N ALA A 149 13.37 1.29 -0.60
CA ALA A 149 13.40 2.71 -0.28
C ALA A 149 12.44 3.54 -1.14
N LEU A 150 12.45 3.29 -2.45
CA LEU A 150 11.57 3.95 -3.42
C LEU A 150 10.10 3.62 -3.14
N ALA A 151 9.79 2.34 -2.86
CA ALA A 151 8.44 1.89 -2.55
C ALA A 151 7.91 2.49 -1.23
N VAL A 152 8.70 2.41 -0.15
CA VAL A 152 8.34 2.97 1.17
C VAL A 152 8.16 4.49 1.11
N SER A 153 8.94 5.19 0.29
CA SER A 153 8.82 6.64 0.09
C SER A 153 7.58 7.03 -0.72
N GLY A 154 6.85 6.07 -1.30
CA GLY A 154 5.62 6.33 -2.05
C GLY A 154 5.81 7.13 -3.33
N ILE A 155 7.03 7.16 -3.88
CA ILE A 155 7.38 7.96 -5.07
C ILE A 155 7.28 7.19 -6.39
N VAL A 156 7.01 5.87 -6.31
CA VAL A 156 6.83 5.01 -7.49
C VAL A 156 5.46 5.29 -8.11
N GLU A 157 5.46 5.63 -9.40
CA GLU A 157 4.23 5.88 -10.15
C GLU A 157 3.48 4.61 -10.52
N HIS A 158 2.15 4.72 -10.68
CA HIS A 158 1.27 3.67 -11.20
C HIS A 158 1.87 2.88 -12.37
N SER A 159 2.34 3.62 -13.40
CA SER A 159 2.86 3.08 -14.66
C SER A 159 4.05 2.14 -14.47
N CYS A 160 4.77 2.27 -13.35
CA CYS A 160 5.94 1.46 -13.05
C CYS A 160 5.58 0.15 -12.35
N TYR A 161 4.42 0.06 -11.67
CA TYR A 161 4.09 -1.10 -10.85
C TYR A 161 3.91 -2.38 -11.66
N LEU A 162 3.32 -2.35 -12.85
CA LEU A 162 3.14 -3.57 -13.64
C LEU A 162 4.47 -4.29 -13.90
N ASN A 163 5.46 -3.53 -14.38
CA ASN A 163 6.80 -4.06 -14.65
C ASN A 163 7.49 -4.46 -13.34
N LEU A 164 7.42 -3.61 -12.31
CA LEU A 164 8.01 -3.90 -11.01
C LEU A 164 7.47 -5.21 -10.41
N ILE A 165 6.15 -5.35 -10.30
CA ILE A 165 5.49 -6.54 -9.73
C ILE A 165 5.86 -7.78 -10.54
N THR A 166 5.83 -7.70 -11.88
CA THR A 166 6.25 -8.81 -12.75
C THR A 166 7.68 -9.24 -12.46
N ARG A 167 8.61 -8.29 -12.35
CA ARG A 167 10.02 -8.57 -12.03
C ARG A 167 10.23 -9.13 -10.63
N LEU A 168 9.50 -8.62 -9.64
CA LEU A 168 9.57 -9.12 -8.26
C LEU A 168 9.03 -10.55 -8.16
N VAL A 169 7.96 -10.88 -8.90
CA VAL A 169 7.43 -12.24 -9.03
C VAL A 169 8.46 -13.17 -9.71
N GLU A 170 9.04 -12.75 -10.82
CA GLU A 170 10.10 -13.50 -11.54
C GLU A 170 11.31 -13.78 -10.63
N LYS A 171 11.75 -12.77 -9.87
CA LYS A 171 12.89 -12.84 -8.94
C LYS A 171 12.51 -13.39 -7.56
N LYS A 172 11.24 -13.76 -7.36
CA LYS A 172 10.70 -14.39 -6.15
C LYS A 172 10.92 -13.53 -4.89
N ARG A 173 10.85 -12.20 -5.00
CA ARG A 173 11.02 -11.25 -3.89
C ARG A 173 9.69 -10.98 -3.17
N SER A 174 9.22 -11.98 -2.44
CA SER A 174 7.96 -11.91 -1.66
C SER A 174 7.95 -10.80 -0.62
N ASP A 175 9.10 -10.53 -0.02
CA ASP A 175 9.33 -9.44 0.93
C ASP A 175 9.03 -8.08 0.30
N LEU A 176 9.60 -7.81 -0.88
CA LEU A 176 9.39 -6.55 -1.59
C LEU A 176 7.99 -6.44 -2.19
N LEU A 177 7.38 -7.55 -2.62
CA LEU A 177 5.96 -7.57 -3.02
C LEU A 177 5.08 -7.14 -1.85
N CYS A 178 5.32 -7.67 -0.65
CA CYS A 178 4.60 -7.23 0.55
C CYS A 178 4.85 -5.74 0.82
N THR A 179 6.08 -5.24 0.68
CA THR A 179 6.36 -3.80 0.82
C THR A 179 5.59 -2.96 -0.20
N CYS A 180 5.54 -3.38 -1.47
CA CYS A 180 4.77 -2.68 -2.49
C CYS A 180 3.28 -2.63 -2.11
N ILE A 181 2.68 -3.72 -1.66
CA ILE A 181 1.27 -3.75 -1.24
C ILE A 181 1.00 -2.79 -0.06
N LYS A 182 1.96 -2.67 0.87
CA LYS A 182 1.84 -1.81 2.04
C LYS A 182 1.89 -0.32 1.71
N HIS A 183 2.63 0.06 0.67
CA HIS A 183 2.98 1.46 0.40
C HIS A 183 2.50 1.99 -0.96
N ALA A 184 2.15 1.12 -1.90
CA ALA A 184 1.60 1.52 -3.18
C ALA A 184 0.18 2.06 -2.99
N PHE A 185 -0.08 3.23 -3.56
CA PHE A 185 -1.38 3.91 -3.47
C PHE A 185 -2.34 3.49 -4.58
N ASP A 186 -1.85 2.86 -5.64
CA ASP A 186 -2.57 2.67 -6.89
C ASP A 186 -2.18 1.35 -7.60
N LEU A 187 -2.22 0.21 -6.91
CA LEU A 187 -2.08 -1.08 -7.62
C LEU A 187 -3.32 -1.35 -8.47
N GLY A 188 -3.13 -1.52 -9.78
CA GLY A 188 -4.21 -1.82 -10.71
C GLY A 188 -4.63 -3.30 -10.71
N PRO A 189 -5.71 -3.65 -11.43
CA PRO A 189 -6.23 -5.02 -11.43
C PRO A 189 -5.25 -6.05 -12.00
N SER A 190 -4.37 -5.65 -12.93
CA SER A 190 -3.37 -6.53 -13.54
C SER A 190 -2.25 -6.87 -12.55
N GLU A 191 -1.80 -5.87 -11.79
CA GLU A 191 -0.81 -5.99 -10.72
C GLU A 191 -1.37 -6.89 -9.61
N LEU A 192 -2.59 -6.61 -9.16
CA LEU A 192 -3.28 -7.38 -8.12
C LEU A 192 -3.49 -8.83 -8.55
N LEU A 193 -3.88 -9.08 -9.80
CA LEU A 193 -3.98 -10.44 -10.33
C LEU A 193 -2.63 -11.17 -10.28
N CYS A 194 -1.54 -10.51 -10.65
CA CYS A 194 -0.21 -11.09 -10.62
C CYS A 194 0.20 -11.47 -9.18
N VAL A 195 -0.02 -10.55 -8.23
CA VAL A 195 0.24 -10.76 -6.79
C VAL A 195 -0.61 -11.91 -6.23
N LEU A 196 -1.92 -11.91 -6.51
CA LEU A 196 -2.84 -12.93 -6.04
C LEU A 196 -2.44 -14.32 -6.54
N LYS A 197 -2.15 -14.47 -7.84
CA LYS A 197 -1.71 -15.75 -8.40
C LYS A 197 -0.43 -16.24 -7.74
N TYR A 198 0.51 -15.33 -7.53
CA TYR A 198 1.79 -15.64 -6.88
C TYR A 198 1.62 -16.12 -5.43
N PHE A 199 0.75 -15.48 -4.64
CA PHE A 199 0.50 -15.87 -3.24
C PHE A 199 -0.45 -17.06 -3.10
N LEU A 200 -1.44 -17.22 -3.97
CA LEU A 200 -2.42 -18.29 -3.89
C LEU A 200 -1.88 -19.61 -4.44
N SER A 201 -0.94 -19.58 -5.39
CA SER A 201 -0.33 -20.80 -5.95
C SER A 201 1.19 -20.64 -6.10
N PRO A 202 1.94 -20.49 -4.99
CA PRO A 202 3.38 -20.28 -5.06
C PRO A 202 4.10 -21.51 -5.59
N SER A 203 5.14 -21.28 -6.40
CA SER A 203 6.13 -22.31 -6.72
C SER A 203 6.98 -22.66 -5.49
N LYS A 204 7.69 -23.79 -5.50
CA LYS A 204 8.53 -24.22 -4.35
C LYS A 204 9.56 -23.15 -3.94
N ASP A 205 10.20 -22.53 -4.93
CA ASP A 205 11.20 -21.50 -4.67
C ASP A 205 10.58 -20.18 -4.21
N ALA A 206 9.40 -19.83 -4.72
CA ALA A 206 8.63 -18.67 -4.25
C ALA A 206 8.21 -18.84 -2.79
N TYR A 207 7.78 -20.05 -2.43
CA TYR A 207 7.42 -20.37 -1.06
C TYR A 207 8.59 -20.17 -0.09
N ALA A 208 9.82 -20.47 -0.51
CA ALA A 208 11.01 -20.27 0.31
C ALA A 208 11.25 -18.80 0.67
N SER A 209 10.97 -17.86 -0.23
CA SER A 209 11.10 -16.43 0.09
C SER A 209 9.95 -15.92 0.97
N MET A 210 8.75 -16.50 0.87
CA MET A 210 7.62 -16.20 1.77
C MET A 210 7.90 -16.61 3.22
N VAL A 211 8.81 -17.57 3.45
CA VAL A 211 9.26 -17.93 4.81
C VAL A 211 9.92 -16.74 5.50
N ASN A 212 10.55 -15.81 4.77
CA ASN A 212 11.11 -14.59 5.39
C ASN A 212 10.00 -13.67 5.90
N VAL A 213 8.89 -13.55 5.17
CA VAL A 213 7.70 -12.81 5.65
C VAL A 213 7.16 -13.46 6.92
N ARG A 214 7.08 -14.80 6.95
CA ARG A 214 6.70 -15.54 8.16
C ARG A 214 7.63 -15.27 9.35
N LYS A 215 8.95 -15.25 9.12
CA LYS A 215 9.94 -14.93 10.16
C LYS A 215 9.75 -13.52 10.70
N GLU A 216 9.41 -12.55 9.86
CA GLU A 216 9.13 -11.19 10.34
C GLU A 216 7.88 -11.16 11.23
N TRP A 217 6.79 -11.82 10.83
CA TRP A 217 5.62 -11.98 11.69
C TRP A 217 5.95 -12.66 13.03
N GLU A 218 6.80 -13.69 13.00
CA GLU A 218 7.26 -14.38 14.20
C GLU A 218 8.10 -13.47 15.11
N ASN A 219 9.04 -12.72 14.55
CA ASN A 219 9.85 -11.74 15.29
C ASN A 219 8.96 -10.69 15.97
N GLN A 220 7.94 -10.17 15.27
CA GLN A 220 6.99 -9.20 15.83
C GLN A 220 6.15 -9.82 16.96
N ALA A 221 5.72 -11.09 16.81
CA ALA A 221 5.00 -11.80 17.85
C ALA A 221 5.87 -12.04 19.09
N LEU A 222 7.13 -12.46 18.92
CA LEU A 222 8.09 -12.65 20.02
C LEU A 222 8.38 -11.33 20.73
N LEU A 223 8.60 -10.25 19.98
CA LEU A 223 8.81 -8.91 20.54
C LEU A 223 7.58 -8.43 21.34
N ALA A 224 6.37 -8.76 20.89
CA ALA A 224 5.14 -8.46 21.63
C ALA A 224 5.05 -9.25 22.95
N ILE A 225 5.44 -10.54 22.95
CA ILE A 225 5.48 -11.39 24.15
C ILE A 225 6.53 -10.89 25.15
N GLU A 226 7.70 -10.49 24.67
CA GLU A 226 8.76 -9.90 25.51
C GLU A 226 8.22 -8.63 26.21
N LYS A 227 7.62 -7.72 25.45
CA LYS A 227 7.00 -6.50 26.00
C LYS A 227 5.82 -6.81 26.92
N ALA A 228 5.04 -7.85 26.65
CA ALA A 228 3.95 -8.27 27.52
C ALA A 228 4.43 -8.86 28.86
N SER A 229 5.69 -9.28 28.93
CA SER A 229 6.34 -9.88 30.10
C SER A 229 7.21 -8.88 30.88
N ASP A 230 7.45 -7.68 30.33
CA ASP A 230 8.26 -6.65 30.94
C ASP A 230 7.49 -5.90 32.04
N ASN A 231 7.76 -6.28 33.29
CA ASN A 231 7.17 -5.67 34.48
C ASN A 231 7.60 -4.20 34.72
N SER A 232 8.60 -3.69 33.98
CA SER A 232 9.03 -2.30 34.08
C SER A 232 8.14 -1.34 33.26
N LEU A 233 7.33 -1.86 32.33
CA LEU A 233 6.43 -1.06 31.52
C LEU A 233 5.27 -0.49 32.34
N GLN A 234 4.89 0.75 31.99
CA GLN A 234 3.68 1.36 32.52
C GLN A 234 2.45 0.47 32.25
N LYS A 235 1.54 0.37 33.20
CA LYS A 235 0.34 -0.51 33.14
C LYS A 235 -0.41 -0.45 31.80
N LYS A 236 -0.60 0.74 31.23
CA LYS A 236 -1.27 0.93 29.93
C LYS A 236 -0.49 0.30 28.77
N LYS A 237 0.83 0.47 28.72
CA LYS A 237 1.71 -0.14 27.70
C LYS A 237 1.77 -1.65 27.86
N LEU A 238 1.79 -2.14 29.10
CA LEU A 238 1.75 -3.57 29.41
C LEU A 238 0.44 -4.22 28.95
N ALA A 239 -0.70 -3.58 29.21
CA ALA A 239 -2.00 -4.04 28.72
C ALA A 239 -2.04 -4.10 27.18
N LEU A 240 -1.58 -3.03 26.52
CA LEU A 240 -1.49 -2.96 25.06
C LEU A 240 -0.55 -4.04 24.48
N ALA A 241 0.58 -4.32 25.13
CA ALA A 241 1.50 -5.37 24.71
C ALA A 241 0.86 -6.77 24.83
N LYS A 242 0.09 -7.02 25.90
CA LYS A 242 -0.66 -8.27 26.07
C LYS A 242 -1.72 -8.44 24.97
N GLU A 243 -2.50 -7.41 24.70
CA GLU A 243 -3.48 -7.42 23.59
C GLU A 243 -2.79 -7.66 22.24
N ALA A 244 -1.71 -6.94 21.95
CA ALA A 244 -0.93 -7.11 20.72
C ALA A 244 -0.33 -8.52 20.60
N SER A 245 0.12 -9.12 21.69
CA SER A 245 0.66 -10.49 21.68
C SER A 245 -0.40 -11.53 21.31
N ILE A 246 -1.62 -11.40 21.83
CA ILE A 246 -2.75 -12.27 21.50
C ILE A 246 -3.16 -12.06 20.05
N LEU A 247 -3.22 -10.79 19.61
CA LEU A 247 -3.59 -10.43 18.25
C LEU A 247 -2.61 -11.02 17.22
N LEU A 248 -1.30 -10.87 17.45
CA LEU A 248 -0.27 -11.42 16.56
C LEU A 248 -0.25 -12.95 16.57
N MET A 249 -0.51 -13.58 17.72
CA MET A 249 -0.71 -15.04 17.80
C MET A 249 -1.91 -15.48 16.95
N ILE A 250 -3.06 -14.79 17.04
CA ILE A 250 -4.25 -15.07 16.24
C ILE A 250 -3.94 -15.00 14.74
N ALA A 251 -3.22 -13.96 14.32
CA ALA A 251 -2.82 -13.74 12.95
C ALA A 251 -1.72 -14.71 12.49
N TYR A 252 -0.84 -15.19 13.35
CA TYR A 252 0.25 -16.09 12.95
C TYR A 252 -0.21 -17.57 12.88
N ASP A 253 -0.94 -18.03 13.89
CA ASP A 253 -1.19 -19.46 14.09
C ASP A 253 -2.17 -20.05 13.06
N GLY A 254 -1.78 -21.17 12.45
CA GLY A 254 -2.60 -21.90 11.48
C GLY A 254 -2.58 -21.33 10.06
N PHE A 255 -1.83 -20.25 9.84
CA PHE A 255 -1.58 -19.70 8.51
C PHE A 255 -0.22 -20.17 7.95
N SER A 256 -0.21 -20.43 6.65
CA SER A 256 0.98 -20.73 5.87
C SER A 256 1.75 -19.44 5.52
N PRO A 257 3.04 -19.52 5.15
CA PRO A 257 3.81 -18.35 4.74
C PRO A 257 3.15 -17.54 3.61
N SER A 258 2.49 -18.19 2.66
CA SER A 258 1.82 -17.51 1.56
C SER A 258 0.54 -16.80 2.00
N GLU A 259 -0.20 -17.39 2.94
CA GLU A 259 -1.36 -16.74 3.56
C GLU A 259 -0.96 -15.51 4.40
N LEU A 260 0.17 -15.57 5.10
CA LEU A 260 0.69 -14.38 5.81
C LEU A 260 1.03 -13.22 4.85
N CYS A 261 1.36 -13.51 3.59
CA CYS A 261 1.52 -12.46 2.57
C CYS A 261 0.16 -11.88 2.16
N LEU A 262 -0.89 -12.70 2.07
CA LEU A 262 -2.27 -12.25 1.78
C LEU A 262 -2.83 -11.32 2.86
N HIS A 263 -2.32 -11.38 4.10
CA HIS A 263 -2.73 -10.45 5.17
C HIS A 263 -2.47 -9.01 4.78
N HIS A 264 -1.33 -8.74 4.15
CA HIS A 264 -0.97 -7.40 3.69
C HIS A 264 -1.90 -6.91 2.58
N LEU A 265 -2.31 -7.80 1.67
CA LEU A 265 -3.25 -7.48 0.61
C LEU A 265 -4.62 -7.12 1.18
N LEU A 266 -5.13 -7.96 2.07
CA LEU A 266 -6.48 -7.80 2.61
C LEU A 266 -6.60 -6.65 3.61
N SER A 267 -5.51 -6.29 4.30
CA SER A 267 -5.50 -5.19 5.26
C SER A 267 -5.09 -3.85 4.64
N SER A 268 -4.73 -3.82 3.35
CA SER A 268 -4.29 -2.60 2.69
C SER A 268 -5.46 -1.66 2.45
N SER A 269 -5.38 -0.44 2.99
CA SER A 269 -6.37 0.61 2.76
C SER A 269 -6.36 1.18 1.33
N ASN A 270 -5.33 0.85 0.55
CA ASN A 270 -5.12 1.38 -0.79
C ASN A 270 -5.73 0.50 -1.88
N ILE A 271 -6.29 -0.66 -1.51
CA ILE A 271 -6.88 -1.62 -2.43
C ILE A 271 -8.39 -1.59 -2.20
N ASP A 272 -9.14 -1.28 -3.25
CA ASP A 272 -10.61 -1.24 -3.21
C ASP A 272 -11.25 -2.42 -3.94
N ASP A 273 -12.56 -2.55 -3.72
CA ASP A 273 -13.40 -3.60 -4.29
C ASP A 273 -13.41 -3.58 -5.84
N VAL A 274 -13.30 -2.40 -6.44
CA VAL A 274 -13.32 -2.19 -7.90
C VAL A 274 -12.04 -2.73 -8.54
N MET A 275 -10.90 -2.62 -7.85
CA MET A 275 -9.64 -3.17 -8.33
C MET A 275 -9.53 -4.69 -8.11
N LEU A 276 -10.14 -5.22 -7.05
CA LEU A 276 -10.09 -6.65 -6.71
C LEU A 276 -11.02 -7.51 -7.57
N ALA A 277 -12.24 -7.05 -7.87
CA ALA A 277 -13.23 -7.84 -8.60
C ALA A 277 -12.72 -8.38 -9.96
N PRO A 278 -12.09 -7.56 -10.84
CA PRO A 278 -11.54 -8.05 -12.11
C PRO A 278 -10.35 -9.00 -11.94
N ALA A 279 -9.65 -8.96 -10.80
CA ALA A 279 -8.58 -9.89 -10.49
C ALA A 279 -9.15 -11.24 -10.04
N PHE A 280 -10.19 -11.25 -9.20
CA PHE A 280 -10.84 -12.48 -8.72
C PHE A 280 -11.49 -13.29 -9.85
N SER A 281 -12.17 -12.64 -10.79
CA SER A 281 -12.79 -13.32 -11.95
C SER A 281 -11.78 -14.03 -12.88
N LYS A 282 -10.48 -13.75 -12.74
CA LYS A 282 -9.39 -14.33 -13.55
C LYS A 282 -8.55 -15.38 -12.80
N LEU A 283 -8.94 -15.74 -11.58
CA LEU A 283 -8.32 -16.83 -10.83
C LEU A 283 -8.79 -18.19 -11.37
N ASN A 284 -7.90 -19.18 -11.39
CA ASN A 284 -8.29 -20.56 -11.70
C ASN A 284 -8.85 -21.29 -10.47
N GLY A 285 -9.41 -22.49 -10.66
CA GLY A 285 -10.08 -23.24 -9.58
C GLY A 285 -9.19 -23.56 -8.37
N LYS A 286 -7.88 -23.81 -8.59
CA LYS A 286 -6.92 -24.04 -7.50
C LYS A 286 -6.65 -22.75 -6.72
N GLU A 287 -6.39 -21.66 -7.43
CA GLU A 287 -6.17 -20.33 -6.82
C GLU A 287 -7.40 -19.88 -6.03
N MET A 288 -8.60 -20.08 -6.61
CA MET A 288 -9.87 -19.77 -5.98
C MET A 288 -10.11 -20.61 -4.72
N THR A 289 -9.88 -21.91 -4.79
CA THR A 289 -9.97 -22.80 -3.61
C THR A 289 -9.09 -22.32 -2.48
N ASN A 290 -7.83 -21.97 -2.77
CA ASN A 290 -6.89 -21.49 -1.76
C ASN A 290 -7.32 -20.14 -1.16
N LEU A 291 -7.91 -19.25 -1.96
CA LEU A 291 -8.45 -17.98 -1.47
C LEU A 291 -9.63 -18.21 -0.53
N ILE A 292 -10.58 -19.06 -0.92
CA ILE A 292 -11.75 -19.40 -0.11
C ILE A 292 -11.30 -20.02 1.22
N GLN A 293 -10.36 -20.97 1.20
CA GLN A 293 -9.81 -21.58 2.43
C GLN A 293 -9.17 -20.54 3.35
N TYR A 294 -8.39 -19.62 2.80
CA TYR A 294 -7.79 -18.52 3.56
C TYR A 294 -8.86 -17.63 4.23
N LEU A 295 -9.91 -17.25 3.50
CA LEU A 295 -11.03 -16.46 4.04
C LEU A 295 -11.80 -17.24 5.11
N THR A 296 -12.06 -18.53 4.90
CA THR A 296 -12.71 -19.40 5.91
C THR A 296 -11.90 -19.46 7.20
N LYS A 297 -10.58 -19.55 7.13
CA LYS A 297 -9.71 -19.54 8.32
C LYS A 297 -9.92 -18.28 9.13
N TRP A 298 -9.94 -17.11 8.49
CA TRP A 298 -10.22 -15.84 9.16
C TRP A 298 -11.61 -15.81 9.80
N LEU A 299 -12.66 -16.25 9.08
CA LEU A 299 -14.01 -16.34 9.64
C LEU A 299 -14.06 -17.22 10.90
N LYS A 300 -13.39 -18.38 10.88
CA LYS A 300 -13.26 -19.27 12.06
C LYS A 300 -12.52 -18.61 13.22
N LYS A 301 -11.54 -17.73 12.94
CA LYS A 301 -10.86 -16.93 13.97
C LYS A 301 -11.82 -15.92 14.59
N TYR A 302 -12.62 -15.19 13.81
CA TYR A 302 -13.56 -14.21 14.33
C TYR A 302 -14.70 -14.80 15.14
N GLU A 303 -15.13 -16.03 14.82
CA GLU A 303 -16.11 -16.76 15.64
C GLU A 303 -15.62 -16.93 17.09
N ARG A 304 -14.30 -17.02 17.30
CA ARG A 304 -13.67 -17.17 18.62
C ARG A 304 -13.13 -15.86 19.18
N PHE A 305 -12.68 -14.96 18.31
CA PHE A 305 -11.98 -13.72 18.63
C PHE A 305 -12.54 -12.56 17.81
N PRO A 306 -13.78 -12.10 18.09
CA PRO A 306 -14.44 -11.06 17.29
C PRO A 306 -13.71 -9.71 17.32
N GLN A 307 -12.87 -9.49 18.33
CA GLN A 307 -12.05 -8.29 18.51
C GLN A 307 -10.75 -8.29 17.67
N ALA A 308 -10.44 -9.37 16.94
CA ALA A 308 -9.25 -9.41 16.10
C ALA A 308 -9.35 -8.36 14.98
N GLY A 309 -8.27 -7.60 14.78
CA GLY A 309 -8.18 -6.57 13.75
C GLY A 309 -6.94 -5.69 13.94
N PRO A 310 -6.71 -4.71 13.06
CA PRO A 310 -5.53 -3.86 13.13
C PRO A 310 -5.42 -3.12 14.47
N CYS A 311 -4.20 -3.02 15.01
CA CYS A 311 -3.91 -2.28 16.24
C CYS A 311 -2.83 -1.20 16.02
N PRO A 312 -3.20 -0.03 15.44
CA PRO A 312 -2.26 1.06 15.15
C PRO A 312 -1.60 1.66 16.39
N ASN A 313 -2.26 1.59 17.54
CA ASN A 313 -1.68 2.02 18.80
C ASN A 313 -0.48 1.13 19.21
N ALA A 314 -0.55 -0.18 18.98
CA ALA A 314 0.56 -1.08 19.26
C ALA A 314 1.75 -0.80 18.32
N SER A 315 1.47 -0.51 17.05
CA SER A 315 2.49 -0.09 16.09
C SER A 315 3.16 1.23 16.50
N ALA A 316 2.38 2.28 16.80
CA ALA A 316 2.91 3.60 17.14
C ALA A 316 3.62 3.66 18.51
N VAL A 317 3.08 3.00 19.54
CA VAL A 317 3.58 3.10 20.92
C VAL A 317 4.62 2.05 21.24
N LEU A 318 4.48 0.84 20.68
CA LEU A 318 5.33 -0.31 20.97
C LEU A 318 6.19 -0.70 19.77
N GLY A 319 6.10 -0.05 18.61
CA GLY A 319 6.88 -0.41 17.43
C GLY A 319 6.51 -1.78 16.83
N LEU A 320 5.33 -2.32 17.18
CA LEU A 320 4.85 -3.62 16.71
C LEU A 320 4.14 -3.47 15.35
N LYS A 321 4.93 -3.29 14.29
CA LYS A 321 4.43 -2.91 12.95
C LYS A 321 3.49 -3.94 12.34
N ALA A 322 3.64 -5.22 12.65
CA ALA A 322 2.77 -6.27 12.12
C ALA A 322 1.31 -6.14 12.59
N CYS A 323 1.07 -5.45 13.72
CA CYS A 323 -0.28 -5.22 14.23
C CYS A 323 -1.15 -4.39 13.28
N ASP A 324 -0.56 -3.57 12.40
CA ASP A 324 -1.31 -2.78 11.42
C ASP A 324 -1.88 -3.64 10.28
N TRP A 325 -1.31 -4.83 10.08
CA TRP A 325 -1.57 -5.70 8.93
C TRP A 325 -2.38 -6.94 9.31
N VAL A 326 -3.05 -6.91 10.45
CA VAL A 326 -3.98 -7.97 10.85
C VAL A 326 -5.33 -7.66 10.19
N PRO A 327 -5.84 -8.52 9.29
CA PRO A 327 -7.13 -8.30 8.65
C PRO A 327 -8.24 -8.03 9.67
N LYS A 328 -9.19 -7.15 9.32
CA LYS A 328 -10.43 -6.95 10.08
C LYS A 328 -11.56 -7.79 9.46
N LEU A 329 -12.56 -8.12 10.28
CA LEU A 329 -13.74 -8.90 9.86
C LEU A 329 -14.44 -8.27 8.66
N GLU A 330 -14.55 -6.94 8.63
CA GLU A 330 -15.17 -6.20 7.54
C GLU A 330 -14.51 -6.49 6.19
N ASP A 331 -13.18 -6.44 6.11
CA ASP A 331 -12.46 -6.66 4.85
C ASP A 331 -12.56 -8.12 4.40
N VAL A 332 -12.51 -9.07 5.35
CA VAL A 332 -12.70 -10.49 5.07
C VAL A 332 -14.08 -10.78 4.50
N VAL A 333 -15.14 -10.19 5.10
CA VAL A 333 -16.52 -10.37 4.64
C VAL A 333 -16.75 -9.69 3.29
N LYS A 334 -16.22 -8.48 3.08
CA LYS A 334 -16.28 -7.80 1.77
C LYS A 334 -15.58 -8.61 0.69
N CYS A 335 -14.35 -9.06 0.94
CA CYS A 335 -13.60 -9.89 0.01
C CYS A 335 -14.34 -11.19 -0.33
N LEU A 336 -14.98 -11.82 0.67
CA LEU A 336 -15.82 -12.99 0.42
C LEU A 336 -17.04 -12.65 -0.45
N GLY A 337 -17.71 -11.53 -0.18
CA GLY A 337 -18.81 -11.03 -1.01
C GLY A 337 -18.40 -10.89 -2.47
N LEU A 338 -17.26 -10.24 -2.73
CA LEU A 338 -16.71 -10.09 -4.09
C LEU A 338 -16.39 -11.42 -4.75
N VAL A 339 -15.81 -12.38 -4.01
CA VAL A 339 -15.54 -13.72 -4.54
C VAL A 339 -16.82 -14.40 -4.99
N LEU A 340 -17.88 -14.32 -4.17
CA LEU A 340 -19.18 -14.88 -4.48
C LEU A 340 -19.84 -14.17 -5.68
N ASP A 341 -19.86 -12.84 -5.69
CA ASP A 341 -20.48 -12.04 -6.74
C ASP A 341 -19.84 -12.30 -8.11
N GLU A 342 -18.51 -12.34 -8.18
CA GLU A 342 -17.78 -12.52 -9.43
C GLU A 342 -17.74 -13.98 -9.92
N ASN A 343 -17.87 -14.97 -9.02
CA ASN A 343 -17.60 -16.38 -9.35
C ASN A 343 -18.77 -17.33 -9.03
N PHE A 344 -19.94 -16.83 -8.65
CA PHE A 344 -21.07 -17.62 -8.17
C PHE A 344 -21.35 -18.88 -9.01
N SER A 345 -21.50 -18.72 -10.33
CA SER A 345 -21.81 -19.82 -11.24
C SER A 345 -20.74 -20.92 -11.20
N SER A 346 -19.47 -20.55 -11.15
CA SER A 346 -18.37 -21.52 -11.06
C SER A 346 -18.38 -22.24 -9.71
N LEU A 347 -18.52 -21.48 -8.63
CA LEU A 347 -18.53 -22.00 -7.26
C LEU A 347 -19.66 -23.00 -7.00
N VAL A 348 -20.85 -22.75 -7.57
CA VAL A 348 -22.00 -23.64 -7.42
C VAL A 348 -21.91 -24.87 -8.32
N LEU A 349 -21.39 -24.74 -9.54
CA LEU A 349 -21.37 -25.84 -10.51
C LEU A 349 -20.26 -26.87 -10.27
N HIS A 350 -19.15 -26.47 -9.63
CA HIS A 350 -18.00 -27.35 -9.42
C HIS A 350 -17.97 -27.92 -7.98
N PRO A 351 -18.05 -29.25 -7.82
CA PRO A 351 -18.10 -29.89 -6.50
C PRO A 351 -16.87 -29.66 -5.61
N GLU A 352 -15.73 -29.31 -6.21
CA GLU A 352 -14.48 -29.05 -5.48
C GLU A 352 -14.60 -27.91 -4.46
N PHE A 353 -15.55 -26.98 -4.63
CA PHE A 353 -15.76 -25.87 -3.71
C PHE A 353 -16.79 -26.18 -2.62
N HIS A 354 -17.64 -27.20 -2.79
CA HIS A 354 -18.86 -27.37 -1.99
C HIS A 354 -18.59 -27.66 -0.52
N GLU A 355 -17.56 -28.46 -0.22
CA GLU A 355 -17.18 -28.77 1.17
C GLU A 355 -16.76 -27.50 1.93
N GLU A 356 -15.87 -26.71 1.33
CA GLU A 356 -15.35 -25.50 1.95
C GLU A 356 -16.45 -24.44 2.11
N LEU A 357 -17.30 -24.27 1.08
CA LEU A 357 -18.44 -23.36 1.12
C LEU A 357 -19.46 -23.76 2.20
N THR A 358 -19.73 -25.06 2.36
CA THR A 358 -20.61 -25.57 3.41
C THR A 358 -20.01 -25.34 4.80
N SER A 359 -18.69 -25.51 4.95
CA SER A 359 -18.01 -25.16 6.21
C SER A 359 -18.09 -23.67 6.50
N MET A 360 -17.97 -22.83 5.46
CA MET A 360 -18.00 -21.38 5.59
C MET A 360 -19.40 -20.88 5.94
N GLU A 361 -20.45 -21.41 5.31
CA GLU A 361 -21.85 -21.08 5.59
C GLU A 361 -22.20 -21.23 7.07
N LYS A 362 -21.74 -22.31 7.70
CA LYS A 362 -21.96 -22.55 9.15
C LYS A 362 -21.37 -21.44 10.02
N VAL A 363 -20.15 -21.00 9.71
CA VAL A 363 -19.45 -19.95 10.47
C VAL A 363 -20.11 -18.59 10.24
N VAL A 364 -20.43 -18.26 8.99
CA VAL A 364 -21.13 -17.02 8.63
C VAL A 364 -22.52 -16.97 9.27
N GLY A 365 -23.23 -18.09 9.33
CA GLY A 365 -24.53 -18.22 10.02
C GLY A 365 -24.42 -17.89 11.51
N SER A 366 -23.42 -18.44 12.20
CA SER A 366 -23.15 -18.14 13.62
C SER A 366 -22.80 -16.67 13.85
N LEU A 367 -21.87 -16.11 13.06
CA LEU A 367 -21.50 -14.70 13.12
C LEU A 367 -22.68 -13.76 12.85
N THR A 368 -23.55 -14.12 11.89
CA THR A 368 -24.74 -13.34 11.55
C THR A 368 -25.77 -13.37 12.68
N ALA A 369 -25.97 -14.52 13.31
CA ALA A 369 -26.85 -14.64 14.46
C ALA A 369 -26.37 -13.75 15.62
N GLU A 370 -25.07 -13.78 15.93
CA GLU A 370 -24.45 -12.93 16.94
C GLU A 370 -24.58 -11.44 16.60
N ALA A 371 -24.31 -11.06 15.35
CA ALA A 371 -24.45 -9.68 14.88
C ALA A 371 -25.89 -9.15 15.05
N ARG A 372 -26.91 -9.97 14.77
CA ARG A 372 -28.33 -9.60 14.95
C ARG A 372 -28.69 -9.41 16.42
N LEU A 373 -28.18 -10.28 17.31
CA LEU A 373 -28.38 -10.16 18.75
C LEU A 373 -27.70 -8.90 19.29
N SER A 374 -26.43 -8.70 18.94
CA SER A 374 -25.64 -7.53 19.32
C SER A 374 -26.26 -6.22 18.84
N PHE A 375 -26.73 -6.16 17.59
CA PHE A 375 -27.44 -4.99 17.04
C PHE A 375 -28.72 -4.68 17.82
N SER A 376 -29.50 -5.71 18.15
CA SER A 376 -30.72 -5.55 18.96
C SER A 376 -30.40 -5.00 20.35
N MET A 377 -29.35 -5.52 21.00
CA MET A 377 -28.87 -4.99 22.29
C MET A 377 -28.37 -3.56 22.20
N ALA A 378 -27.62 -3.20 21.14
CA ALA A 378 -27.16 -1.83 20.92
C ALA A 378 -28.35 -0.85 20.84
N GLY A 379 -29.39 -1.21 20.09
CA GLY A 379 -30.62 -0.41 20.02
C GLY A 379 -31.36 -0.30 21.36
N VAL A 380 -31.32 -1.33 22.22
CA VAL A 380 -31.84 -1.27 23.59
C VAL A 380 -31.00 -0.32 24.46
N ILE A 381 -29.67 -0.41 24.38
CA ILE A 381 -28.75 0.46 25.14
C ILE A 381 -28.96 1.93 24.73
N GLU A 382 -29.10 2.22 23.44
CA GLU A 382 -29.40 3.57 22.97
C GLU A 382 -30.73 4.09 23.54
N LYS A 383 -31.77 3.26 23.53
CA LYS A 383 -33.07 3.63 24.14
C LYS A 383 -32.94 3.87 25.64
N LEU A 384 -32.22 3.04 26.38
CA LEU A 384 -31.99 3.24 27.82
C LEU A 384 -31.23 4.54 28.12
N LYS A 385 -30.18 4.85 27.35
CA LYS A 385 -29.46 6.13 27.45
C LYS A 385 -30.38 7.33 27.20
N THR A 386 -31.31 7.24 26.24
CA THR A 386 -32.28 8.32 26.00
C THR A 386 -33.30 8.50 27.12
N VAL A 387 -33.67 7.42 27.81
CA VAL A 387 -34.59 7.46 28.97
C VAL A 387 -33.91 8.07 30.20
N GLU A 388 -32.63 7.79 30.45
CA GLU A 388 -31.86 8.40 31.55
C GLU A 388 -31.67 9.93 31.35
N VAL A 389 -31.46 10.38 30.11
CA VAL A 389 -31.33 11.82 29.79
C VAL A 389 -32.66 12.57 29.94
N GLN A 390 -33.81 11.90 29.75
CA GLN A 390 -35.14 12.47 29.98
C GLN A 390 -35.60 12.36 31.45
N GLY A 391 -35.13 11.36 32.19
CA GLY A 391 -35.43 11.17 33.62
C GLY A 391 -34.65 12.07 34.58
N GLY A 392 -33.53 12.67 34.15
CA GLY A 392 -32.73 13.61 34.95
C GLY A 392 -33.18 15.08 34.91
N LYS A 393 -34.36 15.37 34.35
CA LYS A 393 -34.92 16.73 34.21
C LYS A 393 -36.25 16.95 34.94
N ASN A 394 -36.55 16.16 35.97
CA ASN A 394 -37.68 16.41 36.87
C ASN A 394 -37.20 16.65 38.30
#